data_AF-A0A1G1C1B8-F1
#
_entry.id   AF-A0A1G1C1B8-F1
#
_cell.length_a   1.000
_cell.length_b   1.000
_cell.length_c   1.000
_cell.angle_alpha   90.00
_cell.angle_beta   90.00
_cell.angle_gamma   90.00
#
_symmetry.space_group_name_H-M   'P 1'
#
loop_
_entity.id
_entity.type
_entity.pdbx_description
1 polymer ?
#
loop_
_entity_poly.entity_id
_entity_poly.type
_entity_poly.pdbx_seq_one_letter_code
_entity_poly.pdbx_strand_id
1 'polypeptide(L)' 'MAERPVKDQLVSQLKYALQRERISQARYLESAKLARIPELQRLLLKLAADEAVHELRLRKWIERLGAAPAGARD' A
#
# COMPACT_ATOMS: atom_id res chain seq x y z
N MET A 1 -10.10 24.61 13.83
CA MET A 1 -9.74 23.37 14.58
C MET A 1 -10.29 22.09 13.91
N ALA A 2 -10.44 22.03 12.58
CA ALA A 2 -11.04 20.88 11.87
C ALA A 2 -10.05 20.02 11.05
N GLU A 3 -8.78 20.43 10.93
CA GLU A 3 -7.81 19.77 10.01
C GLU A 3 -7.17 18.50 10.57
N ARG A 4 -6.93 18.43 11.89
CA ARG A 4 -6.39 17.21 12.55
C ARG A 4 -7.27 15.97 12.36
N PRO A 5 -8.60 15.99 12.60
CA PRO A 5 -9.42 14.79 12.45
C PRO A 5 -9.49 14.27 11.01
N VAL A 6 -9.46 15.17 10.01
CA VAL A 6 -9.43 14.78 8.59
C VAL A 6 -8.11 14.09 8.23
N LYS A 7 -6.98 14.62 8.73
CA LYS A 7 -5.66 14.03 8.52
C LYS A 7 -5.56 12.61 9.13
N ASP A 8 -6.05 12.43 10.35
CA ASP A 8 -6.00 11.12 11.03
C ASP A 8 -6.90 10.10 10.32
N GLN A 9 -8.08 10.52 9.86
CA GLN A 9 -8.97 9.69 9.06
C GLN A 9 -8.31 9.27 7.74
N LEU A 10 -7.64 10.20 7.04
CA LEU A 10 -6.91 9.89 5.82
C LEU A 10 -5.77 8.90 6.07
N VAL A 11 -4.99 9.09 7.13
CA VAL A 11 -3.91 8.15 7.50
C VAL A 11 -4.48 6.75 7.78
N SER A 12 -5.64 6.66 8.43
CA SER A 12 -6.31 5.38 8.67
C SER A 12 -6.72 4.69 7.36
N GLN A 13 -7.29 5.43 6.41
CA GLN A 13 -7.65 4.90 5.08
C GLN A 13 -6.41 4.45 4.30
N LEU A 14 -5.30 5.18 4.36
CA LEU A 14 -4.05 4.78 3.72
C LEU A 14 -3.45 3.52 4.34
N LYS A 15 -3.52 3.36 5.67
CA LYS A 15 -3.10 2.12 6.35
C LYS A 15 -3.97 0.94 5.95
N TYR A 16 -5.28 1.15 5.81
CA TYR A 16 -6.18 0.13 5.28
C TYR A 16 -5.82 -0.25 3.84
N ALA A 17 -5.61 0.72 2.95
CA ALA A 17 -5.17 0.49 1.58
C ALA A 17 -3.85 -0.30 1.54
N LEU A 18 -2.87 0.06 2.36
CA LEU A 18 -1.59 -0.65 2.48
C LEU A 18 -1.77 -2.13 2.84
N GLN A 19 -2.70 -2.46 3.75
CA GLN A 19 -3.03 -3.85 4.06
C GLN A 19 -3.66 -4.56 2.86
N ARG A 20 -4.51 -3.87 2.09
CA ARG A 20 -5.11 -4.42 0.88
C ARG A 20 -4.07 -4.74 -0.19
N GLU A 21 -3.07 -3.88 -0.41
CA GLU A 21 -2.00 -4.15 -1.37
C GLU A 21 -1.23 -5.43 -1.03
N ARG A 22 -0.88 -5.63 0.25
CA ARG A 22 -0.19 -6.85 0.69
C ARG A 22 -1.01 -8.11 0.45
N ILE A 23 -2.32 -8.04 0.73
CA ILE A 23 -3.23 -9.17 0.51
C ILE A 23 -3.35 -9.46 -1.00
N SER A 24 -3.49 -8.42 -1.83
CA SER A 24 -3.55 -8.57 -3.29
C SER A 24 -2.26 -9.17 -3.85
N GLN A 25 -1.11 -8.66 -3.43
CA GLN A 25 0.20 -9.19 -3.81
C GLN A 25 0.31 -10.69 -3.51
N ALA A 26 0.02 -11.10 -2.27
CA ALA A 26 0.07 -12.51 -1.88
C ALA A 26 -0.87 -13.37 -2.73
N ARG A 27 -2.10 -12.89 -2.97
CA ARG A 27 -3.07 -13.61 -3.81
C ARG A 27 -2.60 -13.78 -5.25
N TYR A 28 -2.00 -12.76 -5.85
CA TYR A 28 -1.46 -12.86 -7.20
C TYR A 28 -0.27 -13.83 -7.26
N LEU A 29 0.62 -13.81 -6.27
CA LEU A 29 1.73 -14.75 -6.18
C LEU A 29 1.25 -16.20 -6.04
N GLU A 30 0.29 -16.47 -5.15
CA GLU A 30 -0.28 -17.82 -5.03
C GLU A 30 -1.02 -18.25 -6.30
N SER A 31 -1.75 -17.34 -6.94
CA SER A 31 -2.45 -17.63 -8.20
C SER A 31 -1.47 -17.91 -9.34
N ALA A 32 -0.34 -17.20 -9.38
CA ALA A 32 0.71 -17.40 -10.40
C ALA A 32 1.35 -18.79 -10.29
N LYS A 33 1.41 -19.39 -9.09
CA LYS A 33 1.89 -20.77 -8.89
C LYS A 33 0.93 -21.81 -9.47
N LEU A 34 -0.37 -21.48 -9.53
CA LEU A 34 -1.43 -22.38 -10.01
C LEU A 34 -1.73 -22.20 -11.51
N ALA A 35 -1.28 -21.09 -12.11
CA ALA A 35 -1.57 -20.75 -13.49
C ALA A 35 -0.86 -21.70 -14.47
N ARG A 36 -1.65 -22.42 -15.27
CA ARG A 36 -1.15 -23.31 -16.34
C ARG A 36 -0.96 -22.61 -17.69
N ILE A 37 -1.47 -21.38 -17.82
CA ILE A 37 -1.37 -20.56 -19.04
C ILE A 37 -0.21 -19.57 -18.84
N PRO A 38 0.87 -19.61 -19.66
CA PRO A 38 2.04 -18.75 -19.48
C PRO A 38 1.73 -17.25 -19.49
N GLU A 39 0.79 -16.80 -20.31
CA GLU A 39 0.35 -15.41 -20.40
C GLU A 39 -0.31 -14.96 -19.10
N LEU A 40 -1.16 -15.82 -18.52
CA LEU A 40 -1.83 -15.56 -17.24
C LEU A 40 -0.83 -15.54 -16.10
N GLN A 41 0.13 -16.47 -16.08
CA GLN A 41 1.20 -16.48 -15.07
C GLN A 41 2.00 -15.17 -15.10
N ARG A 42 2.41 -14.72 -16.30
CA ARG A 42 3.13 -13.45 -16.48
C ARG A 42 2.31 -12.25 -16.02
N LEU A 43 1.01 -12.22 -16.33
CA LEU A 43 0.11 -11.17 -15.87
C LEU A 43 0.04 -11.14 -14.33
N LEU A 44 -0.17 -12.28 -13.69
CA LEU A 44 -0.27 -12.36 -12.23
C LEU A 44 1.03 -11.95 -11.54
N LEU A 45 2.18 -12.35 -12.06
CA LEU A 45 3.48 -11.89 -11.55
C LEU A 45 3.67 -10.38 -11.71
N LYS A 46 3.23 -9.80 -12.83
CA LYS A 46 3.26 -8.36 -13.04
C LYS A 46 2.36 -7.64 -12.02
N LEU A 47 1.12 -8.10 -11.84
CA LEU A 47 0.20 -7.52 -10.86
C LEU A 47 0.80 -7.58 -9.44
N ALA A 48 1.41 -8.69 -9.04
CA ALA A 48 2.09 -8.79 -7.75
C ALA A 48 3.25 -7.78 -7.59
N ALA A 49 3.99 -7.50 -8.67
CA ALA A 49 5.05 -6.50 -8.67
C ALA A 49 4.47 -5.07 -8.57
N ASP A 50 3.37 -4.78 -9.27
CA ASP A 50 2.69 -3.49 -9.20
C ASP A 50 2.18 -3.21 -7.78
N GLU A 51 1.59 -4.20 -7.08
CA GLU A 51 1.16 -4.03 -5.69
C GLU A 51 2.34 -3.76 -4.73
N ALA A 52 3.53 -4.31 -5.00
CA ALA A 52 4.73 -3.99 -4.23
C ALA A 52 5.11 -2.50 -4.35
N VAL A 53 4.97 -1.95 -5.57
CA VAL A 53 5.21 -0.53 -5.84
C VAL A 53 4.15 0.35 -5.17
N HIS A 54 2.88 -0.08 -5.19
CA HIS A 54 1.79 0.60 -4.49
C HIS A 54 2.04 0.64 -2.99
N GLU A 55 2.42 -0.48 -2.36
CA GLU A 55 2.80 -0.54 -0.95
C GLU A 55 3.90 0.47 -0.61
N LEU A 56 4.98 0.53 -1.40
CA LEU A 56 6.09 1.46 -1.16
C LEU A 56 5.62 2.92 -1.23
N ARG A 57 4.75 3.25 -2.19
CA ARG A 57 4.19 4.60 -2.35
C ARG A 57 3.29 4.97 -1.18
N LEU A 58 2.41 4.07 -0.75
CA LEU A 58 1.51 4.30 0.39
C LEU A 58 2.28 4.47 1.70
N ARG A 59 3.30 3.64 1.96
CA ARG A 59 4.17 3.79 3.13
C ARG A 59 4.83 5.16 3.21
N LYS A 60 5.42 5.63 2.10
CA LYS A 60 6.03 6.97 2.03
C LYS A 60 5.04 8.08 2.37
N TRP A 61 3.79 7.98 1.93
CA TRP A 61 2.76 8.96 2.27
C TRP A 61 2.31 8.87 3.73
N ILE A 62 2.14 7.66 4.27
CA ILE A 62 1.81 7.46 5.68
C ILE A 62 2.92 8.04 6.58
N GLU A 63 4.19 7.79 6.24
CA GLU A 63 5.35 8.35 6.95
C GLU A 63 5.35 9.88 6.87
N ARG A 64 5.19 10.47 5.68
CA ARG A 64 5.12 11.94 5.52
C ARG A 64 3.98 12.57 6.31
N LEU A 65 2.82 11.94 6.35
CA LEU A 65 1.67 12.42 7.12
C LEU A 65 1.87 12.20 8.62
N GLY A 66 2.50 11.09 9.02
CA GLY A 66 2.78 10.75 10.42
C GLY A 66 3.96 11.53 11.03
N ALA A 67 4.94 11.92 10.23
CA ALA A 67 6.17 12.62 10.65
C ALA A 67 6.02 14.15 10.75
N ALA A 68 4.79 14.69 10.85
CA ALA A 68 4.65 16.09 11.22
C ALA A 68 5.28 16.30 12.60
N PRO A 69 6.28 17.19 12.74
CA PRO A 69 7.02 17.30 13.99
C PRO A 69 6.10 17.77 15.11
N ALA A 70 6.04 16.96 16.17
CA ALA A 70 5.75 17.46 17.49
C ALA A 70 6.94 18.33 17.91
N GLY A 71 6.83 19.64 17.69
CA GLY A 71 7.82 20.62 18.16
C GLY A 71 8.80 21.10 17.09
N ALA A 72 8.45 22.20 16.43
CA ALA A 72 9.42 23.23 16.11
C ALA A 72 9.55 24.14 17.34
N ARG A 73 10.32 23.66 18.31
CA ARG A 73 11.02 24.38 19.38
C ARG A 73 12.30 23.55 19.50
N ASP A 74 13.47 24.07 19.17
CA ASP A 74 14.10 25.27 19.72
C ASP A 74 14.93 26.04 18.68
#